data_AF-A0AAV5KAY6-F1
#
_entry.id   AF-A0AAV5KAY6-F1
#
_cell.length_a   1.000
_cell.length_b   1.000
_cell.length_c   1.000
_cell.angle_alpha   90.00
_cell.angle_beta   90.00
_cell.angle_gamma   90.00
#
_symmetry.space_group_name_H-M   'P 1'
#
loop_
_entity.id
_entity.type
_entity.pdbx_description
1 polymer ?
#
loop_
_entity_poly.entity_id
_entity_poly.type
_entity_poly.pdbx_seq_one_letter_code
_entity_poly.pdbx_strand_id
1 'polypeptide(L)'
;MAQISGLIAAKECANLDCCDIVNSTTHKSRQGPRGGIIFYRRGTMRKKGGMLSNQGDDSDLYDFEEQINFAVFPLLQGRPHNNHIAALAIALKQVTTLEYKAYMHQVKKNVQPLASALLRKKCRVVIGI
;
A
#
# COMPACT_ATOMS: atom_id res chain seq x y z
N MET A 1 2.26 -1.05 3.82
CA MET A 1 1.29 -2.11 3.44
C MET A 1 1.87 -3.29 2.64
N ALA A 2 3.14 -3.68 2.82
CA ALA A 2 3.83 -4.61 1.92
C ALA A 2 3.18 -6.01 1.74
N GLN A 3 2.65 -6.61 2.81
CA GLN A 3 2.06 -7.96 2.75
C GLN A 3 0.64 -7.96 2.16
N ILE A 4 -0.12 -6.89 2.37
CA ILE A 4 -1.56 -6.80 2.05
C ILE A 4 -1.88 -5.89 0.86
N SER A 5 -0.86 -5.40 0.16
CA SER A 5 -1.01 -4.43 -0.93
C SER A 5 -1.89 -4.89 -2.10
N GLY A 6 -1.96 -6.21 -2.36
CA GLY A 6 -2.87 -6.78 -3.35
C GLY A 6 -4.31 -6.83 -2.88
N LEU A 7 -4.54 -7.22 -1.62
CA LEU A 7 -5.87 -7.26 -1.01
C LEU A 7 -6.50 -5.86 -0.95
N ILE A 8 -5.71 -4.84 -0.60
CA ILE A 8 -6.15 -3.44 -0.61
C ILE A 8 -6.50 -3.01 -2.05
N ALA A 9 -5.67 -3.34 -3.04
CA ALA A 9 -5.92 -2.96 -4.42
C ALA A 9 -7.19 -3.62 -5.01
N ALA A 10 -7.49 -4.86 -4.60
CA ALA A 10 -8.73 -5.55 -4.96
C ALA A 10 -9.96 -5.15 -4.13
N LYS A 11 -9.81 -4.21 -3.17
CA LYS A 11 -10.86 -3.77 -2.22
C LYS A 11 -11.40 -4.91 -1.33
N GLU A 12 -10.53 -5.86 -0.98
CA GLU A 12 -10.84 -7.00 -0.10
C GLU A 12 -10.42 -6.77 1.36
N CYS A 13 -9.77 -5.63 1.65
CA CYS A 13 -9.31 -5.19 2.97
C CYS A 13 -9.59 -3.68 3.16
N ALA A 14 -9.53 -3.20 4.40
CA ALA A 14 -9.79 -1.81 4.74
C ALA A 14 -8.86 -0.82 4.01
N ASN A 15 -9.40 0.35 3.69
CA ASN A 15 -8.67 1.44 3.05
C ASN A 15 -7.67 2.10 4.01
N LEU A 16 -6.70 2.83 3.45
CA LEU A 16 -5.62 3.49 4.19
C LEU A 16 -5.90 4.98 4.42
N ASP A 17 -7.18 5.34 4.60
CA ASP A 17 -7.62 6.74 4.63
C ASP A 17 -7.14 7.51 5.86
N CYS A 18 -6.59 6.82 6.87
CA CYS A 18 -5.96 7.41 8.05
C CYS A 18 -4.46 7.68 7.88
N CYS A 19 -3.81 7.12 6.86
CA CYS A 19 -2.37 7.26 6.68
C CYS A 19 -2.03 8.51 5.86
N ASP A 20 -0.97 9.21 6.26
CA ASP A 20 -0.40 10.35 5.53
C ASP A 20 0.62 9.90 4.48
N ILE A 21 1.42 8.89 4.83
CA ILE A 21 2.42 8.24 3.97
C ILE A 21 2.20 6.73 4.03
N VAL A 22 2.25 6.07 2.87
CA VAL A 22 2.11 4.62 2.74
C VAL A 22 3.24 4.08 1.88
N ASN A 23 4.08 3.23 2.48
CA ASN A 23 5.07 2.46 1.74
C ASN A 23 4.57 1.05 1.39
N SER A 24 5.06 0.47 0.30
CA SER A 24 4.79 -0.92 -0.04
C SER A 24 5.86 -1.52 -0.92
N THR A 25 6.12 -2.82 -0.75
CA THR A 25 6.80 -3.61 -1.78
C THR A 25 5.85 -3.95 -2.92
N THR A 26 6.39 -4.21 -4.11
CA THR A 26 5.60 -4.52 -5.32
C THR A 26 5.43 -6.01 -5.60
N HIS A 27 6.28 -6.88 -5.05
CA HIS A 27 6.38 -8.30 -5.44
C HIS A 27 5.54 -9.30 -4.64
N LYS A 28 4.96 -8.91 -3.50
CA LYS A 28 4.24 -9.84 -2.60
C LYS A 28 2.82 -10.12 -3.11
N SER A 29 1.79 -9.84 -2.32
CA SER A 29 0.39 -9.99 -2.76
C SER A 29 0.06 -9.17 -4.01
N ARG A 30 0.83 -8.12 -4.32
CA ARG A 30 0.67 -7.32 -5.54
C ARG A 30 1.24 -7.97 -6.82
N GLN A 31 2.08 -9.02 -6.71
CA GLN A 31 2.63 -9.81 -7.83
C GLN A 31 3.41 -9.04 -8.91
N GLY A 32 3.99 -7.89 -8.55
CA GLY A 32 4.88 -7.14 -9.45
C GLY A 32 6.35 -7.58 -9.38
N PRO A 33 7.25 -6.85 -10.06
CA PRO A 33 8.70 -7.05 -9.95
C PRO A 33 9.19 -6.71 -8.53
N ARG A 34 10.44 -7.07 -8.20
CA ARG A 34 11.05 -6.65 -6.92
C ARG A 34 11.31 -5.14 -6.92
N GLY A 35 10.66 -4.43 -6.01
CA GLY A 35 10.78 -2.98 -5.87
C GLY A 35 9.92 -2.45 -4.73
N GLY A 36 9.90 -1.12 -4.60
CA GLY A 36 9.13 -0.38 -3.60
C GLY A 36 8.38 0.79 -4.23
N ILE A 37 7.26 1.17 -3.60
CA ILE A 37 6.48 2.37 -3.93
C ILE A 37 6.18 3.11 -2.64
N ILE A 38 6.27 4.43 -2.70
CA ILE A 38 5.90 5.35 -1.62
C ILE A 38 4.74 6.20 -2.13
N PHE A 39 3.62 6.15 -1.44
CA PHE A 39 2.49 7.05 -1.62
C PHE A 39 2.50 8.09 -0.50
N TYR A 40 2.20 9.33 -0.83
CA TYR A 40 2.10 10.43 0.12
C TYR A 40 0.91 11.31 -0.24
N ARG A 41 0.33 11.98 0.76
CA ARG A 41 -0.71 12.98 0.54
C ARG A 41 -0.12 14.25 -0.09
N ARG A 42 -0.95 14.92 -0.88
CA ARG A 42 -0.69 16.23 -1.48
C ARG A 42 -1.88 17.14 -1.22
N GLY A 43 -1.67 18.46 -1.26
CA GLY A 43 -2.72 19.46 -1.04
C GLY A 43 -2.88 19.85 0.43
N THR A 44 -4.07 20.32 0.81
CA THR A 44 -4.32 20.85 2.15
C THR A 44 -4.36 19.75 3.22
N MET A 45 -3.67 20.00 4.33
CA MET A 45 -3.68 19.19 5.53
C MET A 45 -5.09 18.99 6.06
N ARG A 46 -5.37 17.79 6.58
CA ARG A 46 -6.60 17.57 7.35
C ARG A 46 -6.47 18.35 8.67
N LYS A 47 -7.25 19.41 8.85
CA LYS A 47 -7.30 20.16 10.10
C LYS A 47 -7.65 19.21 11.25
N LYS A 48 -6.69 18.94 12.14
CA LYS A 48 -6.93 18.21 13.39
C LYS A 48 -7.78 19.11 14.29
N GLY A 49 -9.06 18.79 14.43
CA GLY A 49 -9.96 19.27 15.48
C GLY A 49 -9.90 20.77 15.81
N GLY A 50 -10.74 21.57 15.17
CA GLY A 50 -11.33 22.78 15.78
C GLY A 50 -10.44 24.01 16.03
N MET A 51 -9.15 24.01 15.68
CA MET A 51 -8.35 25.25 15.77
C MET A 51 -8.44 26.04 14.45
N LEU A 52 -9.23 27.12 14.49
CA LEU A 52 -9.29 28.16 13.47
C LEU A 52 -7.97 28.95 13.50
N SER A 53 -6.98 28.53 12.73
CA SER A 53 -5.90 29.44 12.31
C SER A 53 -6.49 30.44 11.31
N ASN A 54 -6.80 31.64 11.81
CA ASN A 54 -7.13 32.80 10.98
C ASN A 54 -5.82 33.40 10.41
N GLN A 55 -5.17 32.69 9.51
CA GLN A 55 -4.11 33.25 8.67
C GLN A 55 -3.92 32.32 7.48
N GLY A 56 -4.19 32.85 6.28
CA GLY A 56 -4.04 32.16 5.01
C GLY A 56 -2.57 32.02 4.63
N ASP A 57 -1.82 31.28 5.45
CA ASP A 57 -0.43 30.95 5.20
C ASP A 57 -0.32 29.59 4.50
N ASP A 58 0.67 29.51 3.62
CA ASP A 58 1.13 28.31 2.90
C ASP A 58 1.48 27.11 3.83
N SER A 59 1.42 27.31 5.17
CA SER A 59 1.73 26.30 6.19
C SER A 59 0.70 25.17 6.32
N ASP A 60 -0.48 25.31 5.73
CA ASP A 60 -1.55 24.30 5.78
C ASP A 60 -1.42 23.24 4.67
N LEU A 61 -0.34 23.22 3.87
CA LEU A 61 -0.13 22.25 2.78
C LEU A 61 0.77 21.07 3.18
N TYR A 62 0.52 19.90 2.60
CA TYR A 62 1.42 18.73 2.67
C TYR A 62 2.72 18.99 1.92
N ASP A 63 3.83 19.08 2.67
CA ASP A 63 5.20 19.14 2.14
C ASP A 63 5.89 17.75 2.12
N PHE A 64 5.19 16.72 1.66
CA PHE A 64 5.79 15.37 1.56
C PHE A 64 6.45 15.12 0.21
N GLU A 65 5.98 15.77 -0.85
CA GLU A 65 6.41 15.49 -2.22
C GLU A 65 7.89 15.79 -2.42
N GLU A 66 8.31 17.01 -2.12
CA GLU A 66 9.70 17.44 -2.31
C GLU A 66 10.64 16.66 -1.38
N GLN A 67 10.27 16.57 -0.10
CA GLN A 67 11.06 15.86 0.91
C GLN A 67 11.29 14.39 0.56
N ILE A 68 10.25 13.67 0.13
CA ILE A 68 10.36 12.24 -0.21
C ILE A 68 11.11 12.07 -1.52
N ASN A 69 10.81 12.86 -2.56
CA ASN A 69 11.50 12.75 -3.84
C ASN A 69 13.00 13.03 -3.69
N PHE A 70 13.36 14.08 -2.93
CA PHE A 70 14.76 14.43 -2.65
C PHE A 70 15.49 13.35 -1.84
N ALA A 71 14.81 12.77 -0.84
CA ALA A 71 15.34 11.65 -0.08
C ALA A 71 15.62 10.41 -0.95
N VAL A 72 14.77 10.13 -1.94
CA VAL A 72 15.01 9.05 -2.91
C VAL A 72 16.17 9.40 -3.82
N PHE A 73 16.14 10.56 -4.48
CA PHE A 73 17.19 11.05 -5.35
C PHE A 73 17.32 12.57 -5.15
N PRO A 74 18.51 13.11 -4.88
CA PRO A 74 19.83 12.48 -5.05
C PRO A 74 20.41 11.83 -3.79
N LEU A 75 19.71 11.84 -2.66
CA LEU A 75 20.31 11.46 -1.37
C LEU A 75 20.65 9.97 -1.25
N LEU A 76 19.67 9.08 -1.43
CA LEU A 76 19.84 7.65 -1.15
C LEU A 76 20.08 6.79 -2.39
N GLN A 77 19.54 7.18 -3.53
CA GLN A 77 19.64 6.43 -4.78
C GLN A 77 20.22 7.27 -5.91
N GLY A 78 20.83 6.58 -6.87
CA GLY A 78 21.32 7.16 -8.12
C GLY A 78 20.31 6.97 -9.26
N ARG A 79 20.74 6.31 -10.35
CA ARG A 79 19.89 6.13 -11.54
C ARG A 79 18.74 5.15 -11.29
N PRO A 80 17.52 5.45 -11.77
CA PRO A 80 16.39 4.56 -11.63
C PRO A 80 16.54 3.29 -12.48
N HIS A 81 15.97 2.19 -11.99
CA HIS A 81 15.93 0.92 -12.70
C HIS A 81 14.71 0.88 -13.65
N ASN A 82 14.85 1.51 -14.81
CA ASN A 82 13.72 1.72 -15.75
C ASN A 82 13.05 0.42 -16.23
N ASN A 83 13.80 -0.68 -16.36
CA ASN A 83 13.24 -1.99 -16.66
C ASN A 83 12.26 -2.49 -15.58
N HIS A 84 12.57 -2.24 -14.30
CA HIS A 84 11.70 -2.60 -13.18
C HIS A 84 10.48 -1.67 -13.11
N ILE A 85 10.64 -0.38 -13.44
CA ILE A 85 9.54 0.58 -13.51
C ILE A 85 8.55 0.19 -14.61
N ALA A 86 9.04 -0.21 -15.80
CA ALA A 86 8.20 -0.69 -16.89
C ALA A 86 7.43 -1.97 -16.51
N ALA A 87 8.11 -2.96 -15.93
CA ALA A 87 7.46 -4.18 -15.45
C ALA A 87 6.42 -3.89 -14.35
N LEU A 88 6.69 -2.91 -13.48
CA LEU A 88 5.75 -2.47 -12.46
C LEU A 88 4.49 -1.84 -13.08
N ALA A 89 4.63 -1.01 -14.11
CA ALA A 89 3.49 -0.42 -14.80
C ALA A 89 2.56 -1.50 -15.39
N ILE A 90 3.14 -2.56 -15.97
CA ILE A 90 2.38 -3.72 -16.46
C ILE A 90 1.66 -4.44 -15.31
N ALA A 91 2.36 -4.70 -14.20
CA ALA A 91 1.74 -5.33 -13.03
C ALA A 91 0.60 -4.49 -12.44
N LEU A 92 0.76 -3.17 -12.36
CA LEU A 92 -0.31 -2.26 -11.91
C LEU A 92 -1.52 -2.26 -12.84
N LYS A 93 -1.31 -2.43 -14.15
CA LYS A 93 -2.40 -2.63 -15.11
C LYS A 93 -3.12 -3.97 -14.90
N GLN A 94 -2.41 -5.04 -14.56
CA GLN A 94 -3.03 -6.34 -14.25
C GLN A 94 -3.91 -6.25 -12.98
N VAL A 95 -3.49 -5.46 -12.00
CA VAL A 95 -4.23 -5.26 -10.73
C VAL A 95 -5.61 -4.64 -10.94
N THR A 96 -5.83 -3.88 -12.03
CA THR A 96 -7.15 -3.29 -12.33
C THR A 96 -8.12 -4.27 -12.98
N THR A 97 -7.70 -5.49 -13.30
CA THR A 97 -8.55 -6.49 -13.95
C THR A 97 -9.53 -7.16 -12.97
N LEU A 98 -10.68 -7.61 -13.50
CA LEU A 98 -11.64 -8.39 -12.72
C LEU A 98 -11.08 -9.75 -12.30
N GLU A 99 -10.21 -10.35 -13.13
CA GLU A 99 -9.50 -11.59 -12.82
C GLU A 99 -8.64 -11.45 -11.58
N TYR A 100 -7.89 -10.35 -11.46
CA TYR A 100 -7.07 -10.08 -10.28
C TYR A 100 -7.92 -9.91 -9.02
N LYS A 101 -9.07 -9.24 -9.13
CA LYS A 101 -10.02 -9.12 -8.01
C LYS A 101 -10.57 -10.48 -7.59
N ALA A 102 -10.98 -11.32 -8.54
CA ALA A 102 -11.45 -12.68 -8.27
C ALA A 102 -10.34 -13.53 -7.63
N TYR A 103 -9.10 -13.40 -8.10
CA TYR A 103 -7.94 -14.04 -7.49
C TYR A 103 -7.74 -13.62 -6.03
N MET A 104 -7.75 -12.31 -5.73
CA MET A 104 -7.62 -11.82 -4.34
C MET A 104 -8.75 -12.28 -3.43
N HIS A 105 -9.99 -12.30 -3.95
CA HIS A 105 -11.13 -12.86 -3.25
C HIS A 105 -10.90 -14.35 -2.89
N GLN A 106 -10.40 -15.13 -3.84
CA GLN A 106 -10.09 -16.55 -3.61
C GLN A 106 -8.93 -16.74 -2.62
N VAL A 107 -7.90 -15.89 -2.66
CA VAL A 107 -6.81 -15.90 -1.66
C VAL A 107 -7.36 -15.76 -0.25
N LYS A 108 -8.25 -14.76 -0.02
CA LYS A 108 -8.91 -14.56 1.28
C LYS A 108 -9.78 -15.75 1.67
N LYS A 109 -10.52 -16.32 0.72
CA LYS A 109 -11.36 -17.52 0.93
C LYS A 109 -10.53 -18.74 1.34
N ASN A 110 -9.34 -18.93 0.76
CA ASN A 110 -8.47 -20.08 1.02
C ASN A 110 -7.85 -20.07 2.43
N VAL A 111 -7.73 -18.90 3.06
CA VAL A 111 -7.19 -18.80 4.43
C VAL A 111 -8.12 -19.47 5.44
N GLN A 112 -9.44 -19.43 5.25
CA GLN A 112 -10.41 -19.98 6.20
C GLN A 112 -10.35 -21.53 6.30
N PRO A 113 -10.37 -22.30 5.19
CA PRO A 113 -10.14 -23.74 5.23
C PRO A 113 -8.78 -24.13 5.78
N LEU A 114 -7.72 -23.36 5.46
CA LEU A 114 -6.37 -23.61 5.98
C LEU A 114 -6.33 -23.45 7.50
N ALA A 115 -6.87 -22.36 8.04
CA ALA A 115 -6.99 -22.14 9.48
C ALA A 115 -7.80 -23.27 10.15
N SER A 116 -8.94 -23.62 9.58
CA SER A 116 -9.79 -24.72 10.07
C SER A 116 -9.06 -26.07 10.09
N ALA A 117 -8.24 -26.35 9.07
CA ALA A 117 -7.46 -27.57 8.98
C ALA A 117 -6.34 -27.64 10.04
N LEU A 118 -5.70 -26.51 10.33
CA LEU A 118 -4.67 -26.40 11.37
C LEU A 118 -5.27 -26.57 12.77
N LEU A 119 -6.44 -25.98 13.03
CA LEU A 119 -7.17 -26.16 14.30
C LEU A 119 -7.57 -27.63 14.52
N ARG A 120 -8.04 -28.33 13.48
CA ARG A 120 -8.32 -29.78 13.57
C ARG A 120 -7.08 -30.62 13.91
N LYS A 121 -5.89 -30.17 13.51
CA LYS A 121 -4.61 -30.80 13.85
C LYS A 121 -4.06 -30.38 15.22
N LYS A 122 -4.85 -29.67 16.04
CA LYS A 122 -4.46 -29.14 17.35
C LYS A 122 -3.28 -28.15 17.28
N CYS A 123 -3.08 -27.50 16.14
CA CYS A 123 -2.11 -26.42 16.02
C CYS A 123 -2.70 -25.13 16.59
N ARG A 124 -1.89 -24.37 17.34
CA ARG A 124 -2.30 -23.07 17.90
C ARG A 124 -2.20 -21.98 16.84
N VAL A 125 -3.32 -21.33 16.51
CA VAL A 125 -3.38 -20.14 15.64
C VAL A 125 -3.38 -18.89 16.53
N VAL A 126 -2.42 -17.98 16.34
CA VAL A 126 -2.27 -16.78 17.16
C VAL A 126 -3.30 -15.72 16.71
N ILE A 127 -3.88 -14.98 17.68
CA ILE A 127 -4.95 -13.95 17.51
C ILE A 127 -6.39 -14.52 17.38
N GLY A 128 -6.56 -15.84 17.52
CA GLY A 128 -7.84 -16.45 17.89
C GLY A 128 -8.81 -16.68 16.73
N ILE A 129 -9.61 -17.74 16.75
CA ILE A 129 -9.92 -18.67 17.84
C ILE A 129 -9.36 -20.05 17.46
#